data_AF-A0A356QN10-F1
#
_entry.id   AF-A0A356QN10-F1
#
_cell.length_a   1.000
_cell.length_b   1.000
_cell.length_c   1.000
_cell.angle_alpha   90.00
_cell.angle_beta   90.00
_cell.angle_gamma   90.00
#
_symmetry.space_group_name_H-M   'P 1'
#
loop_
_entity.id
_entity.type
_entity.pdbx_description
1 polymer ?
#
loop_
_entity_poly.entity_id
_entity_poly.type
_entity_poly.pdbx_seq_one_letter_code
_entity_poly.pdbx_strand_id
1 'polypeptide(L)' 'GIEKPYEKLKELTRGKRIDQAGFAAFIDTLELPETVKNELKALSPASYIGNAKAQAEALNQRLAAL' A
#
# COMPACT_ATOMS: atom_id res chain seq x y z
N GLY A 1 2.24 -8.11 -16.08
CA GLY A 1 1.84 -7.03 -15.16
C GLY A 1 0.36 -6.74 -15.36
N ILE A 2 -0.32 -6.18 -14.36
CA ILE A 2 -1.76 -5.83 -14.49
C ILE A 2 -1.89 -4.72 -15.53
N GLU A 3 -2.84 -4.86 -16.46
CA GLU A 3 -3.15 -3.81 -17.44
C GLU A 3 -3.74 -2.58 -16.75
N LYS A 4 -3.23 -1.38 -17.09
CA LYS A 4 -3.73 -0.08 -16.62
C LYS A 4 -3.95 -0.01 -15.09
N PRO A 5 -2.91 -0.31 -14.28
CA PRO A 5 -3.07 -0.50 -12.84
C PRO A 5 -3.50 0.79 -12.12
N TYR A 6 -3.00 1.95 -12.59
CA TYR A 6 -3.36 3.25 -12.04
C TYR A 6 -4.83 3.59 -12.33
N GLU A 7 -5.29 3.36 -13.55
CA GLU A 7 -6.65 3.68 -13.99
C GLU A 7 -7.68 2.84 -13.24
N LYS A 8 -7.44 1.54 -13.09
CA LYS A 8 -8.32 0.64 -12.33
C LYS A 8 -8.50 1.11 -10.88
N LEU A 9 -7.41 1.50 -10.21
CA LEU A 9 -7.47 2.01 -8.84
C LEU A 9 -8.13 3.39 -8.76
N LYS A 10 -7.90 4.24 -9.75
CA LYS A 10 -8.52 5.57 -9.85
C LYS A 10 -10.04 5.47 -10.02
N GLU A 11 -10.55 4.54 -10.82
CA GLU A 11 -11.99 4.32 -11.00
C GLU A 11 -12.68 3.86 -9.71
N LEU A 12 -11.98 3.07 -8.89
CA LEU A 12 -12.44 2.65 -7.57
C LEU A 12 -12.52 3.82 -6.58
N THR A 13 -11.52 4.71 -6.58
CA THR A 13 -11.30 5.65 -5.47
C THR A 13 -11.75 7.09 -5.78
N ARG A 14 -11.78 7.50 -7.05
CA ARG A 14 -12.03 8.90 -7.43
C ARG A 14 -13.45 9.32 -7.09
N GLY A 15 -13.57 10.32 -6.22
CA GLY A 15 -14.86 10.87 -5.80
C GLY A 15 -15.69 9.94 -4.92
N LYS A 16 -15.10 8.85 -4.40
CA LYS A 16 -15.77 7.85 -3.57
C LYS A 16 -15.04 7.69 -2.24
N ARG A 17 -15.79 7.43 -1.16
CA ARG A 17 -15.19 6.93 0.08
C ARG A 17 -15.10 5.42 -0.03
N ILE A 18 -13.91 4.89 0.26
CA ILE A 18 -13.62 3.46 0.29
C ILE A 18 -13.07 3.13 1.67
N ASP A 19 -13.51 2.02 2.22
CA ASP A 19 -12.98 1.44 3.46
C ASP A 19 -12.12 0.20 3.16
N GLN A 20 -11.66 -0.47 4.22
CA GLN A 20 -10.82 -1.67 4.08
C GLN A 20 -11.52 -2.81 3.33
N ALA A 21 -12.82 -3.01 3.57
CA ALA A 21 -13.60 -4.04 2.90
C ALA A 21 -13.71 -3.76 1.40
N GLY A 22 -13.92 -2.50 1.01
CA GLY A 22 -13.93 -2.07 -0.39
C GLY A 22 -12.59 -2.31 -1.10
N PHE A 23 -11.46 -2.06 -0.43
CA PHE A 23 -10.15 -2.41 -0.98
C PHE A 23 -9.94 -3.91 -1.10
N ALA A 24 -10.33 -4.70 -0.08
CA ALA A 24 -10.20 -6.15 -0.11
C ALA A 24 -10.97 -6.77 -1.28
N ALA A 25 -12.23 -6.35 -1.47
CA ALA A 25 -13.06 -6.79 -2.59
C ALA A 25 -12.44 -6.43 -3.95
N PHE A 26 -11.87 -5.23 -4.09
CA PHE A 26 -11.15 -4.86 -5.32
C PHE A 26 -9.92 -5.74 -5.57
N ILE A 27 -9.11 -6.00 -4.54
CA ILE A 27 -7.91 -6.85 -4.64
C ILE A 27 -8.26 -8.28 -5.07
N ASP A 28 -9.39 -8.81 -4.60
CA ASP A 28 -9.85 -10.14 -4.98
C ASP A 28 -10.14 -10.26 -6.48
N THR A 29 -10.51 -9.16 -7.16
CA THR A 29 -10.73 -9.14 -8.62
C THR A 29 -9.45 -9.16 -9.46
N LEU A 30 -8.28 -8.93 -8.85
CA LEU A 30 -7.02 -8.84 -9.58
C LEU A 30 -6.49 -10.24 -9.94
N GLU A 31 -5.91 -10.39 -11.13
CA GLU A 31 -5.20 -11.61 -11.53
C GLU A 31 -3.79 -11.59 -10.93
N LEU A 32 -3.70 -11.95 -9.64
CA LEU A 32 -2.48 -11.99 -8.84
C LEU A 32 -2.39 -13.31 -8.05
N PRO A 33 -1.18 -13.77 -7.69
CA PRO A 33 -1.01 -14.87 -6.75
C PRO A 33 -1.71 -14.60 -5.43
N GLU A 34 -2.29 -15.63 -4.81
CA GLU A 34 -3.06 -15.48 -3.57
C GLU A 34 -2.21 -14.94 -2.41
N THR A 35 -0.92 -15.31 -2.36
CA THR A 35 0.03 -14.79 -1.38
C THR A 35 0.15 -13.27 -1.47
N VAL A 36 0.27 -12.73 -2.69
CA VAL A 36 0.34 -11.29 -2.95
C VAL A 36 -0.98 -10.60 -2.60
N LYS A 37 -2.13 -11.22 -2.94
CA LYS A 37 -3.44 -10.67 -2.53
C LYS A 37 -3.56 -10.58 -1.02
N ASN A 38 -3.09 -11.58 -0.29
CA ASN A 38 -3.13 -11.60 1.17
C ASN A 38 -2.22 -10.53 1.78
N GLU A 39 -1.01 -10.33 1.25
CA GLU A 39 -0.13 -9.24 1.65
C GLU A 39 -0.79 -7.87 1.45
N LEU A 40 -1.39 -7.64 0.27
CA LEU A 40 -2.09 -6.39 -0.02
C LEU A 40 -3.30 -6.16 0.90
N LYS A 41 -4.08 -7.20 1.19
CA LYS A 41 -5.24 -7.15 2.10
C LYS A 41 -4.84 -6.90 3.56
N ALA A 42 -3.61 -7.23 3.95
CA ALA A 42 -3.06 -6.98 5.27
C ALA A 42 -2.53 -5.54 5.46
N LEU A 43 -2.41 -4.76 4.39
CA LEU A 43 -1.97 -3.36 4.48
C LEU A 43 -3.02 -2.50 5.18
N SER A 44 -2.54 -1.51 5.91
CA SER A 44 -3.38 -0.47 6.53
C SER A 44 -2.70 0.89 6.39
N PRO A 45 -3.45 2.01 6.44
CA PRO A 45 -2.83 3.33 6.45
C PRO A 45 -1.80 3.53 7.57
N ALA A 46 -2.00 2.89 8.73
CA ALA A 46 -1.10 2.99 9.86
C ALA A 46 0.21 2.20 9.68
N SER A 47 0.17 1.08 8.94
CA SER A 47 1.35 0.24 8.69
C SER A 47 2.06 0.55 7.38
N TYR A 48 1.39 1.21 6.43
CA TYR A 48 1.95 1.55 5.12
C TYR A 48 2.81 2.82 5.16
N ILE A 49 3.86 2.80 6.00
CA ILE A 49 4.77 3.93 6.27
C ILE A 49 6.12 3.83 5.54
N GLY A 50 6.29 2.82 4.68
CA GLY A 50 7.57 2.56 4.02
C GLY A 50 8.71 2.35 5.02
N ASN A 51 9.86 2.97 4.75
CA ASN A 51 11.04 2.90 5.63
C ASN A 51 11.11 4.03 6.67
N ALA A 52 10.01 4.75 6.94
CA ALA A 52 10.00 5.92 7.81
C ALA A 52 10.58 5.64 9.21
N LYS A 53 10.21 4.51 9.83
CA LYS A 53 10.76 4.09 11.13
C LYS A 53 12.28 3.97 11.11
N ALA A 54 12.82 3.24 10.13
CA ALA A 54 14.26 3.05 10.01
C ALA A 54 15.01 4.37 9.75
N GLN A 55 14.42 5.28 8.97
CA GLN A 55 14.99 6.61 8.76
C GLN A 55 15.01 7.45 10.04
N ALA A 56 13.94 7.39 10.84
CA ALA A 56 13.86 8.09 12.11
C ALA A 56 14.88 7.56 13.13
N GLU A 57 15.03 6.24 13.24
CA GLU A 57 16.02 5.60 14.13
C GLU A 57 17.46 5.92 13.71
N ALA A 58 17.72 5.97 12.40
CA ALA A 58 19.05 6.27 11.86
C ALA A 58 19.41 7.76 11.88
N LEU A 59 18.48 8.67 12.24
CA LEU A 59 18.68 10.12 12.14
C LEU A 59 19.91 10.59 12.92
N ASN A 60 20.03 10.19 14.18
CA ASN A 60 21.13 10.61 15.04
C ASN A 60 22.49 10.11 14.55
N GLN A 61 22.55 8.88 14.03
CA GLN A 61 23.77 8.30 13.47
C GLN A 61 24.20 9.03 12.19
N ARG A 62 23.24 9.42 11.34
CA ARG A 62 23.53 10.19 10.12
C ARG A 62 24.00 11.61 10.42
N LEU A 63 23.41 12.27 11.41
CA LEU A 63 23.83 13.62 11.83
C LEU A 63 25.25 13.63 12.40
N ALA A 64 25.66 12.59 13.12
CA ALA A 64 27.02 12.47 13.66
C ALA A 64 28.10 12.15 12.60
N ALA A 65 27.69 11.76 11.39
CA ALA A 65 28.58 11.42 10.28
C ALA A 65 28.78 12.57 9.27
N LEU A 66 28.20 13.75 9.55
CA LEU A 66 28.38 15.00 8.81
C LEU A 66 29.45 15.87 9.48
#